data_AF-A0A1B9GYA9-F1
#
_entry.id   AF-A0A1B9GYA9-F1
#
_cell.length_a   1.000
_cell.length_b   1.000
_cell.length_c   1.000
_cell.angle_alpha   90.00
_cell.angle_beta   90.00
_cell.angle_gamma   90.00
#
_symmetry.space_group_name_H-M   'P 1'
#
loop_
_entity.id
_entity.type
_entity.pdbx_description
1 polymer ?
#
loop_
_entity_poly.entity_id
_entity_poly.type
_entity_poly.pdbx_seq_one_letter_code
_entity_poly.pdbx_strand_id
1 'polypeptide(L)'
;MASTMGEKSTAPAAPAVSVVSPKRVTQAPSKGEIWWSNGIFFVSMHAFALVGALYLSPLTSITWKTMLLCFISWQLASFGITIGYHRLWSHRAFTATTPLRITLAWMGSMGFQGSIKWWVLRHRLHHRFTDSPAHDPYSATKGLWFSHCGWIFRKPSYPRMKLIEKGDLEADPVVCFQHRHYVPIALFSGLILPFIIAHVGWNDGLGGLVWGGAIARLLIWHTTFCINSLAHWTGLQPYSEEMSARGNYLLALLTSGEGNHNFHHAFPKDFRNGPHPADWDPSKWFIWALHRFTPFVPSIARTPESAVRKARARVYMAEVNRLTGALPPHERVKPKEELPIWSRAEVLKKHGEWVQVEHAYEEGHGHDHGHGHEVRRRVLLILDGCVVDVGGYLDDHPGGQDLLLSHAVYPLPAIDDTDSEPSSPDIDSGYASSTFSASPSPSRPSLVLPPITDTVTHEDGTASNLEKDKRSKKRRNVDSDIVLKDATKAFFGGMNNHSGAAKEWMRCLRVARLGDREENDDKSVSA
;
A
#
# COMPACT_ATOMS: atom_id res chain seq x y z
N MET A 1 -43.12 -7.98 -51.53
CA MET A 1 -42.98 -8.31 -50.09
C MET A 1 -41.50 -8.27 -49.74
N ALA A 2 -41.14 -7.80 -48.53
CA ALA A 2 -39.77 -7.58 -48.02
C ALA A 2 -38.92 -6.62 -48.89
N SER A 3 -38.66 -5.37 -48.52
CA SER A 3 -38.11 -4.78 -47.28
C SER A 3 -36.58 -4.80 -47.22
N THR A 4 -36.02 -3.60 -47.16
CA THR A 4 -34.60 -3.26 -47.02
C THR A 4 -34.09 -3.47 -45.59
N MET A 5 -32.85 -3.94 -45.44
CA MET A 5 -32.04 -3.62 -44.26
C MET A 5 -30.62 -3.26 -44.69
N GLY A 6 -30.18 -2.06 -44.29
CA GLY A 6 -28.78 -1.65 -44.39
C GLY A 6 -27.99 -2.20 -43.20
N GLU A 7 -26.77 -2.65 -43.45
CA GLU A 7 -25.88 -3.16 -42.41
C GLU A 7 -25.51 -2.05 -41.41
N LYS A 8 -25.79 -2.28 -40.13
CA LYS A 8 -25.16 -1.52 -39.05
C LYS A 8 -23.75 -2.05 -38.84
N SER A 9 -22.75 -1.19 -39.09
CA SER A 9 -21.36 -1.46 -38.73
C SER A 9 -21.22 -1.68 -37.22
N THR A 10 -20.97 -2.92 -36.81
CA THR A 10 -20.60 -3.27 -35.44
C THR A 10 -19.08 -3.16 -35.29
N ALA A 11 -18.60 -2.20 -34.51
CA ALA A 11 -17.19 -2.16 -34.12
C ALA A 11 -16.82 -3.44 -33.36
N PRO A 12 -15.68 -4.09 -33.65
CA PRO A 12 -15.28 -5.30 -32.95
C PRO A 12 -14.95 -4.98 -31.50
N ALA A 13 -15.56 -5.72 -30.57
CA ALA A 13 -15.21 -5.66 -29.16
C ALA A 13 -13.73 -6.00 -28.98
N ALA A 14 -12.99 -5.17 -28.23
CA ALA A 14 -11.60 -5.45 -27.91
C ALA A 14 -11.52 -6.80 -27.16
N PRO A 15 -10.64 -7.73 -27.57
CA PRO A 15 -10.56 -9.02 -26.92
C PRO A 15 -10.15 -8.83 -25.46
N ALA A 16 -10.96 -9.36 -24.54
CA ALA A 16 -10.59 -9.42 -23.14
C ALA A 16 -9.24 -10.14 -23.04
N VAL A 17 -8.20 -9.42 -22.60
CA VAL A 17 -6.87 -9.99 -22.39
C VAL A 17 -6.97 -10.89 -21.17
N SER A 18 -7.42 -12.13 -21.38
CA SER A 18 -7.30 -13.17 -20.39
C SER A 18 -5.82 -13.28 -20.06
N VAL A 19 -5.44 -12.88 -18.85
CA VAL A 19 -4.11 -13.13 -18.31
C VAL A 19 -4.01 -14.65 -18.16
N VAL A 20 -3.51 -15.30 -19.20
CA VAL A 20 -3.19 -16.72 -19.18
C VAL A 20 -2.13 -16.89 -18.09
N SER A 21 -2.58 -17.26 -16.90
CA SER A 21 -1.70 -17.58 -15.78
C SER A 21 -0.71 -18.60 -16.31
N PRO A 22 0.60 -18.28 -16.35
CA PRO A 22 1.57 -19.14 -17.02
C PRO A 22 1.51 -20.49 -16.34
N LYS A 23 1.22 -21.55 -17.11
CA LYS A 23 1.18 -22.95 -16.62
C LYS A 23 2.45 -23.17 -15.80
N ARG A 24 2.31 -23.19 -14.47
CA ARG A 24 3.43 -23.25 -13.55
C ARG A 24 4.02 -24.65 -13.67
N VAL A 25 5.03 -24.80 -14.54
CA VAL A 25 5.79 -26.03 -14.68
C VAL A 25 6.54 -26.24 -13.36
N THR A 26 5.89 -26.95 -12.44
CA THR A 26 6.41 -27.33 -11.14
C THR A 26 7.40 -28.49 -11.27
N GLN A 27 8.47 -28.27 -12.04
CA GLN A 27 9.69 -29.01 -11.78
C GLN A 27 10.13 -28.67 -10.36
N ALA A 28 9.98 -29.63 -9.44
CA ALA A 28 10.48 -29.49 -8.09
C ALA A 28 11.98 -29.13 -8.16
N PRO A 29 12.41 -27.98 -7.62
CA PRO A 29 13.80 -27.56 -7.76
C PRO A 29 14.69 -28.63 -7.14
N SER A 30 15.67 -29.11 -7.91
CA SER A 30 16.55 -30.18 -7.44
C SER A 30 17.19 -29.78 -6.11
N LYS A 31 17.07 -30.65 -5.10
CA LYS A 31 17.66 -30.45 -3.79
C LYS A 31 19.18 -30.57 -3.94
N GLY A 32 19.83 -29.46 -4.35
CA GLY A 32 21.23 -29.42 -4.77
C GLY A 32 22.19 -30.04 -3.76
N GLU A 33 23.35 -30.47 -4.25
CA GLU A 33 24.35 -31.19 -3.46
C GLU A 33 24.69 -30.46 -2.14
N ILE A 34 24.89 -31.22 -1.07
CA ILE A 34 25.23 -30.65 0.25
C ILE A 34 26.65 -30.06 0.20
N TRP A 35 26.81 -28.84 0.68
CA TRP A 35 28.13 -28.20 0.80
C TRP A 35 28.74 -28.49 2.17
N TRP A 36 29.22 -29.71 2.36
CA TRP A 36 29.72 -30.21 3.65
C TRP A 36 30.74 -29.29 4.33
N SER A 37 31.77 -28.81 3.61
CA SER A 37 32.80 -27.94 4.22
C SER A 37 32.23 -26.63 4.77
N ASN A 38 31.27 -26.03 4.06
CA ASN A 38 30.62 -24.78 4.47
C ASN A 38 29.65 -25.02 5.64
N GLY A 39 28.89 -26.13 5.60
CA GLY A 39 28.01 -26.54 6.70
C GLY A 39 28.78 -26.89 7.98
N ILE A 40 29.89 -27.64 7.87
CA ILE A 40 30.76 -27.98 9.01
C ILE A 40 31.34 -26.72 9.63
N PHE A 41 31.88 -25.79 8.84
CA PHE A 41 32.41 -24.52 9.34
C PHE A 41 31.35 -23.67 10.03
N PHE A 42 30.16 -23.56 9.43
CA PHE A 42 29.05 -22.82 10.02
C PHE A 42 28.64 -23.40 11.37
N VAL A 43 28.41 -24.72 11.44
CA VAL A 43 28.00 -25.41 12.68
C VAL A 43 29.12 -25.40 13.73
N SER A 44 30.39 -25.58 13.35
CA SER A 44 31.50 -25.58 14.31
C SER A 44 31.73 -24.20 14.93
N MET A 45 31.53 -23.11 14.19
CA MET A 45 31.56 -21.75 14.74
C MET A 45 30.43 -21.50 15.75
N HIS A 46 29.23 -22.06 15.52
CA HIS A 46 28.13 -21.98 16.50
C HIS A 46 28.42 -22.80 17.76
N ALA A 47 28.90 -24.04 17.59
CA ALA A 47 29.28 -24.90 18.70
C ALA A 47 30.42 -24.28 19.53
N PHE A 48 31.45 -23.74 18.87
CA PHE A 48 32.56 -23.06 19.55
C PHE A 48 32.10 -21.80 20.30
N ALA A 49 31.24 -20.97 19.72
CA ALA A 49 30.69 -19.80 20.39
C ALA A 49 29.87 -20.20 21.63
N LEU A 50 29.01 -21.21 21.52
CA LEU A 50 28.17 -21.70 22.61
C LEU A 50 29.01 -22.32 23.75
N VAL A 51 29.88 -23.28 23.42
CA VAL A 51 30.76 -23.93 24.41
C VAL A 51 31.72 -22.90 25.03
N GLY A 52 32.23 -21.96 24.23
CA GLY A 52 33.05 -20.85 24.69
C GLY A 52 32.31 -19.95 25.69
N ALA A 53 31.08 -19.56 25.40
CA ALA A 53 30.25 -18.72 26.26
C ALA A 53 29.75 -19.42 27.54
N LEU A 54 29.77 -20.75 27.58
CA LEU A 54 29.36 -21.54 28.75
C LEU A 54 30.53 -21.95 29.64
N TYR A 55 31.70 -22.26 29.07
CA TYR A 55 32.82 -22.87 29.78
C TYR A 55 34.13 -22.07 29.76
N LEU A 56 34.44 -21.35 28.68
CA LEU A 56 35.74 -20.65 28.52
C LEU A 56 35.69 -19.19 28.98
N SER A 57 34.56 -18.51 28.74
CA SER A 57 34.32 -17.13 29.16
C SER A 57 32.81 -16.96 29.47
N PRO A 58 32.35 -17.46 30.65
CA PRO A 58 30.96 -17.37 31.07
C PRO A 58 30.45 -15.93 31.17
N LEU A 59 29.16 -15.71 30.86
CA LEU A 59 28.49 -14.41 31.05
C LEU A 59 28.58 -13.88 32.48
N THR A 60 28.70 -14.75 33.49
CA THR A 60 28.87 -14.39 34.91
C THR A 60 30.27 -13.91 35.25
N SER A 61 31.26 -14.14 34.39
CA SER A 61 32.69 -13.86 34.64
C SER A 61 33.28 -12.85 33.64
N ILE A 62 32.48 -12.37 32.70
CA ILE A 62 32.94 -11.51 31.62
C ILE A 62 33.16 -10.05 32.05
N THR A 63 34.23 -9.43 31.56
CA THR A 63 34.46 -8.01 31.80
C THR A 63 33.63 -7.13 30.86
N TRP A 64 33.21 -5.95 31.32
CA TRP A 64 32.55 -4.97 30.47
C TRP A 64 33.41 -4.52 29.27
N LYS A 65 34.75 -4.57 29.41
CA LYS A 65 35.70 -4.27 28.33
C LYS A 65 35.59 -5.31 27.20
N THR A 66 35.46 -6.59 27.55
CA THR A 66 35.25 -7.69 26.60
C THR A 66 33.89 -7.61 25.92
N MET A 67 32.84 -7.18 26.63
CA MET A 67 31.53 -6.87 26.04
C MET A 67 31.59 -5.68 25.07
N LEU A 68 32.29 -4.61 25.42
CA LEU A 68 32.51 -3.48 24.52
C LEU A 68 33.32 -3.90 23.29
N LEU A 69 34.35 -4.75 23.45
CA LEU A 69 35.11 -5.32 22.33
C LEU A 69 34.23 -6.19 21.42
N CYS A 70 33.33 -7.00 21.98
CA CYS A 70 32.34 -7.77 21.22
C CYS A 70 31.46 -6.84 20.37
N PHE A 71 30.90 -5.79 20.97
CA PHE A 71 30.09 -4.80 20.27
C PHE A 71 30.86 -4.06 19.18
N ILE A 72 32.08 -3.56 19.47
CA ILE A 72 32.92 -2.86 18.48
C ILE A 72 33.31 -3.79 17.33
N SER A 73 33.72 -5.03 17.62
CA SER A 73 34.12 -6.03 16.62
C SER A 73 32.95 -6.40 15.71
N TRP A 74 31.75 -6.57 16.27
CA TRP A 74 30.50 -6.73 15.52
C TRP A 74 30.22 -5.51 14.64
N GLN A 75 30.23 -4.30 15.20
CA GLN A 75 29.88 -3.09 14.44
C GLN A 75 30.90 -2.68 13.38
N LEU A 76 32.19 -2.96 13.58
CA LEU A 76 33.20 -2.81 12.53
C LEU A 76 32.94 -3.79 11.37
N ALA A 77 32.60 -5.05 11.67
CA ALA A 77 32.19 -6.00 10.65
C ALA A 77 30.90 -5.55 9.92
N SER A 78 29.89 -5.08 10.66
CA SER A 78 28.65 -4.48 10.12
C SER A 78 28.97 -3.38 9.11
N PHE A 79 29.72 -2.35 9.53
CA PHE A 79 30.07 -1.24 8.65
C PHE A 79 30.94 -1.65 7.45
N GLY A 80 31.82 -2.63 7.61
CA GLY A 80 32.59 -3.20 6.50
C GLY A 80 31.70 -3.83 5.42
N ILE A 81 30.61 -4.49 5.83
CA ILE A 81 29.61 -5.04 4.91
C ILE A 81 28.71 -3.93 4.33
N THR A 82 28.09 -3.10 5.15
CA THR A 82 27.09 -2.11 4.72
C THR A 82 27.68 -0.96 3.90
N ILE A 83 28.77 -0.36 4.37
CA ILE A 83 29.42 0.77 3.69
C ILE A 83 30.31 0.25 2.56
N GLY A 84 31.09 -0.80 2.83
CA GLY A 84 32.00 -1.42 1.86
C GLY A 84 31.30 -2.33 0.86
N TYR A 85 31.08 -3.58 1.24
CA TYR A 85 30.71 -4.66 0.31
C TYR A 85 29.42 -4.35 -0.44
N HIS A 86 28.45 -3.77 0.27
CA HIS A 86 27.15 -3.39 -0.23
C HIS A 86 27.17 -2.07 -1.00
N ARG A 87 27.21 -0.91 -0.33
CA ARG A 87 27.01 0.40 -0.96
C ARG A 87 28.16 0.81 -1.90
N LEU A 88 29.42 0.61 -1.50
CA LEU A 88 30.58 0.96 -2.33
C LEU A 88 30.76 -0.02 -3.50
N TRP A 89 31.02 -1.31 -3.22
CA TRP A 89 31.40 -2.25 -4.27
C TRP A 89 30.21 -2.87 -5.01
N SER A 90 29.09 -3.19 -4.37
CA SER A 90 27.98 -3.79 -5.11
C SER A 90 27.22 -2.79 -5.95
N HIS A 91 26.87 -1.64 -5.36
CA HIS A 91 25.97 -0.66 -5.96
C HIS A 91 26.65 0.57 -6.58
N ARG A 92 27.92 0.80 -6.26
CA ARG A 92 28.67 2.02 -6.66
C ARG A 92 27.91 3.30 -6.26
N ALA A 93 27.31 3.28 -5.08
CA ALA A 93 26.48 4.35 -4.56
C ALA A 93 27.31 5.54 -4.06
N PHE A 94 28.63 5.37 -3.91
CA PHE A 94 29.60 6.45 -3.68
C PHE A 94 30.97 6.05 -4.23
N THR A 95 31.90 7.00 -4.32
CA THR A 95 33.32 6.75 -4.60
C THR A 95 34.15 6.92 -3.33
N ALA A 96 35.23 6.16 -3.20
CA ALA A 96 36.09 6.15 -2.02
C ALA A 96 37.57 6.23 -2.41
N THR A 97 38.38 6.92 -1.60
CA THR A 97 39.84 6.93 -1.77
C THR A 97 40.45 5.58 -1.39
N THR A 98 41.67 5.31 -1.86
CA THR A 98 42.39 4.04 -1.59
C THR A 98 42.53 3.71 -0.09
N PRO A 99 42.88 4.66 0.81
CA PRO A 99 42.92 4.37 2.25
C PRO A 99 41.57 3.90 2.80
N LEU A 100 40.46 4.58 2.45
CA LEU A 100 39.13 4.17 2.88
C LEU A 100 38.73 2.80 2.31
N ARG A 101 39.07 2.51 1.05
CA ARG A 101 38.86 1.19 0.43
C ARG A 101 39.61 0.08 1.16
N ILE A 102 40.87 0.32 1.55
CA ILE A 102 41.66 -0.66 2.33
C ILE A 102 41.02 -0.89 3.70
N THR A 103 40.64 0.17 4.42
CA THR A 103 39.97 0.07 5.73
C THR A 103 38.65 -0.70 5.63
N LEU A 104 37.78 -0.37 4.67
CA LEU A 104 36.50 -1.07 4.46
C LEU A 104 36.70 -2.54 4.02
N ALA A 105 37.75 -2.84 3.24
CA ALA A 105 38.08 -4.20 2.83
C ALA A 105 38.52 -5.06 4.02
N TRP A 106 39.34 -4.50 4.92
CA TRP A 106 39.75 -5.14 6.17
C TRP A 106 38.56 -5.33 7.13
N MET A 107 37.76 -4.28 7.35
CA MET A 107 36.54 -4.32 8.18
C MET A 107 35.55 -5.37 7.67
N GLY A 108 35.23 -5.40 6.38
CA GLY A 108 34.27 -6.38 5.84
C GLY A 108 34.80 -7.81 5.88
N SER A 109 36.14 -7.99 5.86
CA SER A 109 36.76 -9.31 6.05
C SER A 109 36.54 -9.85 7.47
N MET A 110 36.35 -8.98 8.48
CA MET A 110 35.97 -9.40 9.83
C MET A 110 34.63 -10.15 9.85
N GLY A 111 33.71 -9.85 8.93
CA GLY A 111 32.36 -10.42 8.92
C GLY A 111 32.24 -11.87 8.44
N PHE A 112 33.31 -12.48 7.92
CA PHE A 112 33.36 -13.89 7.49
C PHE A 112 32.32 -14.27 6.39
N GLN A 113 31.88 -13.31 5.58
CA GLN A 113 30.85 -13.51 4.55
C GLN A 113 31.40 -13.81 3.15
N GLY A 114 32.63 -14.34 3.05
CA GLY A 114 33.38 -14.43 1.80
C GLY A 114 34.11 -13.13 1.46
N SER A 115 34.93 -13.15 0.41
CA SER A 115 35.67 -11.98 -0.07
C SER A 115 34.75 -10.97 -0.76
N ILE A 116 35.19 -9.72 -0.93
CA ILE A 116 34.42 -8.67 -1.63
C ILE A 116 33.92 -9.19 -2.99
N LYS A 117 34.81 -9.75 -3.81
CA LYS A 117 34.46 -10.31 -5.12
C LYS A 117 33.38 -11.39 -5.06
N TRP A 118 33.39 -12.26 -4.04
CA TRP A 118 32.42 -13.35 -3.90
C TRP A 118 31.05 -12.83 -3.44
N TRP A 119 31.06 -11.92 -2.46
CA TRP A 119 29.85 -11.32 -1.90
C TRP A 119 29.14 -10.45 -2.93
N VAL A 120 29.86 -9.52 -3.54
CA VAL A 120 29.33 -8.55 -4.52
C VAL A 120 28.67 -9.26 -5.71
N LEU A 121 29.31 -10.31 -6.26
CA LEU A 121 28.74 -11.02 -7.40
C LEU A 121 27.42 -11.70 -7.06
N ARG A 122 27.29 -12.27 -5.87
CA ARG A 122 26.03 -12.88 -5.39
C ARG A 122 24.97 -11.80 -5.10
N HIS A 123 25.36 -10.68 -4.52
CA HIS A 123 24.44 -9.59 -4.22
C HIS A 123 23.93 -8.88 -5.48
N ARG A 124 24.79 -8.63 -6.47
CA ARG A 124 24.38 -8.16 -7.82
C ARG A 124 23.49 -9.19 -8.53
N LEU A 125 23.75 -10.50 -8.36
CA LEU A 125 22.89 -11.55 -8.91
C LEU A 125 21.50 -11.58 -8.26
N HIS A 126 21.43 -11.41 -6.93
CA HIS A 126 20.18 -11.24 -6.18
C HIS A 126 19.39 -10.06 -6.75
N HIS A 127 19.91 -8.83 -6.73
CA HIS A 127 19.18 -7.66 -7.25
C HIS A 127 18.71 -7.78 -8.70
N ARG A 128 19.41 -8.53 -9.55
CA ARG A 128 19.02 -8.71 -10.95
C ARG A 128 17.92 -9.76 -11.14
N PHE A 129 17.79 -10.71 -10.21
CA PHE A 129 16.84 -11.82 -10.31
C PHE A 129 16.14 -12.10 -8.97
N THR A 130 15.83 -11.03 -8.21
CA THR A 130 15.22 -11.09 -6.87
C THR A 130 14.04 -12.06 -6.89
N ASP A 131 13.89 -12.84 -5.82
CA ASP A 131 12.82 -13.85 -5.65
C ASP A 131 12.88 -15.05 -6.61
N SER A 132 13.72 -15.07 -7.65
CA SER A 132 13.83 -16.19 -8.57
C SER A 132 14.38 -17.47 -7.91
N PRO A 133 13.61 -18.57 -7.82
CA PRO A 133 14.09 -19.80 -7.19
C PRO A 133 15.32 -20.42 -7.88
N ALA A 134 15.52 -20.14 -9.17
CA ALA A 134 16.62 -20.72 -9.95
C ALA A 134 17.89 -19.85 -9.96
N HIS A 135 17.80 -18.57 -9.60
CA HIS A 135 18.86 -17.59 -9.88
C HIS A 135 19.23 -16.70 -8.69
N ASP A 136 18.29 -16.38 -7.81
CA ASP A 136 18.57 -15.63 -6.58
C ASP A 136 19.35 -16.53 -5.58
N PRO A 137 20.56 -16.14 -5.15
CA PRO A 137 21.37 -16.88 -4.18
C PRO A 137 20.67 -17.23 -2.87
N TYR A 138 19.76 -16.38 -2.40
CA TYR A 138 19.06 -16.50 -1.12
C TYR A 138 17.56 -16.24 -1.25
N SER A 139 16.99 -16.62 -2.40
CA SER A 139 15.58 -16.50 -2.78
C SER A 139 14.58 -16.72 -1.63
N ALA A 140 13.86 -15.68 -1.24
CA ALA A 140 12.85 -15.71 -0.17
C ALA A 140 11.65 -16.61 -0.51
N THR A 141 11.37 -16.82 -1.80
CA THR A 141 10.31 -17.72 -2.30
C THR A 141 10.57 -19.21 -2.00
N LYS A 142 11.81 -19.58 -1.63
CA LYS A 142 12.14 -20.92 -1.08
C LYS A 142 11.83 -21.08 0.41
N GLY A 143 11.28 -20.06 1.05
CA GLY A 143 10.90 -20.05 2.47
C GLY A 143 11.93 -19.41 3.39
N LEU A 144 11.46 -18.87 4.52
CA LEU A 144 12.24 -18.09 5.48
C LEU A 144 13.54 -18.76 5.93
N TRP A 145 13.50 -20.06 6.22
CA TRP A 145 14.69 -20.81 6.63
C TRP A 145 15.74 -20.89 5.52
N PHE A 146 15.30 -21.07 4.27
CA PHE A 146 16.23 -21.13 3.13
C PHE A 146 16.95 -19.79 2.95
N SER A 147 16.21 -18.67 2.93
CA SER A 147 16.78 -17.35 2.69
C SER A 147 17.61 -16.83 3.87
N HIS A 148 17.30 -17.25 5.10
CA HIS A 148 18.10 -16.93 6.27
C HIS A 148 19.48 -17.64 6.20
N CYS A 149 19.52 -18.96 6.38
CA CYS A 149 20.78 -19.72 6.41
C CYS A 149 20.74 -21.06 5.65
N GLY A 150 19.58 -21.57 5.24
CA GLY A 150 19.47 -22.84 4.52
C GLY A 150 20.24 -22.88 3.20
N TRP A 151 20.46 -21.74 2.56
CA TRP A 151 21.29 -21.58 1.36
C TRP A 151 22.79 -21.91 1.60
N ILE A 152 23.29 -21.78 2.83
CA ILE A 152 24.70 -22.03 3.21
C ILE A 152 25.08 -23.51 3.01
N PHE A 153 24.14 -24.41 3.31
CA PHE A 153 24.35 -25.86 3.30
C PHE A 153 24.26 -26.50 1.92
N ARG A 154 24.04 -25.72 0.85
CA ARG A 154 23.83 -26.21 -0.52
C ARG A 154 24.89 -25.66 -1.45
N LYS A 155 25.48 -26.51 -2.29
CA LYS A 155 26.44 -26.05 -3.31
C LYS A 155 25.71 -25.12 -4.29
N PRO A 156 26.21 -23.89 -4.51
CA PRO A 156 25.57 -22.94 -5.38
C PRO A 156 25.68 -23.36 -6.85
N SER A 157 24.56 -23.30 -7.58
CA SER A 157 24.56 -23.28 -9.04
C SER A 157 23.87 -22.01 -9.50
N TYR A 158 24.59 -21.17 -10.24
CA TYR A 158 24.11 -19.87 -10.72
C TYR A 158 24.33 -19.74 -12.23
N PRO A 159 23.46 -20.35 -13.07
CA PRO A 159 23.60 -20.33 -14.53
C PRO A 159 23.68 -18.91 -15.13
N ARG A 160 23.08 -17.92 -14.46
CA ARG A 160 23.06 -16.51 -14.85
C ARG A 160 24.19 -15.65 -14.24
N MET A 161 25.10 -16.22 -13.44
CA MET A 161 26.24 -15.48 -12.89
C MET A 161 27.12 -14.84 -13.97
N LYS A 162 27.25 -15.49 -15.14
CA LYS A 162 27.96 -14.95 -16.32
C LYS A 162 27.36 -13.66 -16.90
N LEU A 163 26.13 -13.31 -16.52
CA LEU A 163 25.48 -12.06 -16.94
C LEU A 163 25.80 -10.89 -15.98
N ILE A 164 26.38 -11.18 -14.81
CA ILE A 164 26.72 -10.17 -13.81
C ILE A 164 28.06 -9.56 -14.16
N GLU A 165 28.05 -8.24 -14.34
CA GLU A 165 29.25 -7.46 -14.64
C GLU A 165 30.17 -7.44 -13.40
N LYS A 166 31.47 -7.58 -13.66
CA LYS A 166 32.53 -7.86 -12.67
C LYS A 166 33.87 -7.19 -12.98
N GLY A 167 33.96 -6.47 -14.08
CA GLY A 167 35.21 -5.88 -14.59
C GLY A 167 35.75 -4.83 -13.63
N ASP A 168 34.87 -4.08 -12.96
CA ASP A 168 35.25 -3.14 -11.90
C ASP A 168 35.93 -3.83 -10.70
N LEU A 169 35.46 -5.01 -10.31
CA LEU A 169 36.04 -5.81 -9.22
C LEU A 169 37.38 -6.43 -9.61
N GLU A 170 37.58 -6.69 -10.90
CA GLU A 170 38.81 -7.24 -11.46
C GLU A 170 39.86 -6.16 -11.77
N ALA A 171 39.42 -4.91 -11.97
CA ALA A 171 40.27 -3.73 -12.08
C ALA A 171 40.62 -3.09 -10.73
N ASP A 172 39.91 -3.41 -9.64
CA ASP A 172 40.18 -2.89 -8.29
C ASP A 172 41.33 -3.69 -7.61
N PRO A 173 42.52 -3.10 -7.40
CA PRO A 173 43.65 -3.80 -6.79
C PRO A 173 43.40 -4.16 -5.31
N VAL A 174 42.58 -3.39 -4.58
CA VAL A 174 42.21 -3.67 -3.19
C VAL A 174 41.31 -4.91 -3.14
N VAL A 175 40.34 -5.01 -4.05
CA VAL A 175 39.46 -6.20 -4.17
C VAL A 175 40.25 -7.43 -4.60
N CYS A 176 41.16 -7.29 -5.58
CA CYS A 176 41.98 -8.40 -6.04
C CYS A 176 42.94 -8.90 -4.96
N PHE A 177 43.61 -8.00 -4.22
CA PHE A 177 44.44 -8.35 -3.07
C PHE A 177 43.60 -9.04 -1.97
N GLN A 178 42.49 -8.43 -1.57
CA GLN A 178 41.62 -8.96 -0.52
C GLN A 178 41.01 -10.32 -0.88
N HIS A 179 40.67 -10.55 -2.15
CA HIS A 179 40.19 -11.84 -2.63
C HIS A 179 41.29 -12.92 -2.56
N ARG A 180 42.52 -12.60 -2.99
CA ARG A 180 43.66 -13.53 -2.96
C ARG A 180 44.08 -13.90 -1.53
N HIS A 181 44.01 -12.95 -0.61
CA HIS A 181 44.45 -13.11 0.79
C HIS A 181 43.28 -13.18 1.79
N TYR A 182 42.08 -13.53 1.32
CA TYR A 182 40.86 -13.44 2.13
C TYR A 182 40.93 -14.20 3.45
N VAL A 183 41.27 -15.49 3.39
CA VAL A 183 41.26 -16.37 4.57
C VAL A 183 42.21 -15.90 5.67
N PRO A 184 43.50 -15.59 5.43
CA PRO A 184 44.36 -15.08 6.50
C PRO A 184 43.95 -13.69 7.00
N ILE A 185 43.50 -12.77 6.14
CA ILE A 185 42.99 -11.46 6.58
C ILE A 185 41.79 -11.63 7.49
N ALA A 186 40.82 -12.47 7.08
CA ALA A 186 39.63 -12.78 7.85
C ALA A 186 40.00 -13.44 9.18
N LEU A 187 40.72 -14.56 9.21
CA LEU A 187 41.09 -15.23 10.48
C LEU A 187 41.83 -14.28 11.44
N PHE A 188 42.73 -13.44 10.92
CA PHE A 188 43.44 -12.46 11.73
C PHE A 188 42.52 -11.39 12.32
N SER A 189 41.79 -10.62 11.50
CA SER A 189 40.89 -9.55 11.99
C SER A 189 39.65 -10.10 12.69
N GLY A 190 39.31 -11.35 12.39
CA GLY A 190 38.18 -12.14 12.87
C GLY A 190 38.33 -12.62 14.30
N LEU A 191 39.42 -13.33 14.59
CA LEU A 191 39.55 -14.15 15.81
C LEU A 191 40.82 -13.81 16.58
N ILE A 192 41.95 -13.70 15.87
CA ILE A 192 43.28 -13.49 16.47
C ILE A 192 43.39 -12.07 17.05
N LEU A 193 42.97 -11.04 16.31
CA LEU A 193 43.08 -9.66 16.75
C LEU A 193 42.20 -9.36 17.99
N PRO A 194 40.93 -9.78 18.08
CA PRO A 194 40.16 -9.67 19.32
C PRO A 194 40.80 -10.39 20.52
N PHE A 195 41.37 -11.58 20.32
CA PHE A 195 42.16 -12.27 21.35
C PHE A 195 43.35 -11.40 21.82
N ILE A 196 44.16 -10.89 20.89
CA ILE A 196 45.34 -10.07 21.20
C ILE A 196 44.94 -8.80 21.96
N ILE A 197 43.90 -8.08 21.50
CA ILE A 197 43.44 -6.84 22.13
C ILE A 197 43.03 -7.08 23.59
N ALA A 198 42.23 -8.13 23.85
CA ALA A 198 41.76 -8.41 25.20
C ALA A 198 42.86 -8.99 26.10
N HIS A 199 43.75 -9.84 25.56
CA HIS A 199 44.88 -10.40 26.29
C HIS A 199 45.87 -9.31 26.71
N VAL A 200 46.31 -8.46 25.79
CA VAL A 200 47.29 -7.39 26.08
C VAL A 200 46.64 -6.24 26.87
N GLY A 201 45.38 -5.90 26.57
CA GLY A 201 44.71 -4.74 27.17
C GLY A 201 44.15 -4.97 28.58
N TRP A 202 43.74 -6.19 28.92
CA TRP A 202 43.16 -6.50 30.24
C TRP A 202 43.23 -7.99 30.63
N ASN A 203 44.16 -8.76 30.05
CA ASN A 203 44.42 -10.18 30.34
C ASN A 203 43.22 -11.14 30.15
N ASP A 204 42.28 -10.82 29.26
CA ASP A 204 41.11 -11.68 28.93
C ASP A 204 41.16 -12.17 27.48
N GLY A 205 42.25 -12.83 27.10
CA GLY A 205 42.42 -13.33 25.73
C GLY A 205 41.30 -14.28 25.29
N LEU A 206 40.88 -15.20 26.17
CA LEU A 206 39.81 -16.14 25.89
C LEU A 206 38.44 -15.46 25.72
N GLY A 207 38.10 -14.47 26.55
CA GLY A 207 36.92 -13.65 26.33
C GLY A 207 37.00 -12.84 25.03
N GLY A 208 38.18 -12.30 24.70
CA GLY A 208 38.46 -11.68 23.41
C GLY A 208 38.18 -12.61 22.22
N LEU A 209 38.59 -13.88 22.28
CA LEU A 209 38.36 -14.88 21.24
C LEU A 209 36.89 -15.34 21.15
N VAL A 210 36.25 -15.61 22.29
CA VAL A 210 34.87 -16.11 22.36
C VAL A 210 33.89 -15.01 21.97
N TRP A 211 33.95 -13.86 22.65
CA TRP A 211 32.99 -12.76 22.49
C TRP A 211 33.41 -11.82 21.37
N GLY A 212 34.60 -11.23 21.50
CA GLY A 212 35.20 -10.33 20.50
C GLY A 212 35.46 -11.00 19.14
N GLY A 213 35.63 -12.32 19.13
CA GLY A 213 35.82 -13.16 17.96
C GLY A 213 34.53 -13.86 17.51
N ALA A 214 34.24 -15.04 18.06
CA ALA A 214 33.21 -15.93 17.53
C ALA A 214 31.77 -15.37 17.61
N ILE A 215 31.34 -14.86 18.76
CA ILE A 215 29.97 -14.37 18.97
C ILE A 215 29.69 -13.12 18.14
N ALA A 216 30.65 -12.19 18.06
CA ALA A 216 30.58 -11.06 17.14
C ALA A 216 30.38 -11.47 15.66
N ARG A 217 30.83 -12.67 15.25
CA ARG A 217 30.63 -13.22 13.88
C ARG A 217 29.23 -13.80 13.74
N LEU A 218 28.72 -14.50 14.75
CA LEU A 218 27.33 -14.97 14.74
C LEU A 218 26.34 -13.80 14.70
N LEU A 219 26.60 -12.71 15.43
CA LEU A 219 25.78 -11.51 15.42
C LEU A 219 25.68 -10.90 14.01
N ILE A 220 26.81 -10.59 13.35
CA ILE A 220 26.78 -10.05 11.97
C ILE A 220 26.19 -11.04 10.95
N TRP A 221 26.43 -12.35 11.11
CA TRP A 221 25.82 -13.36 10.25
C TRP A 221 24.30 -13.30 10.34
N HIS A 222 23.73 -13.46 11.54
CA HIS A 222 22.29 -13.50 11.70
C HIS A 222 21.60 -12.18 11.37
N THR A 223 22.20 -11.02 11.69
CA THR A 223 21.59 -9.73 11.27
C THR A 223 21.64 -9.52 9.77
N THR A 224 22.71 -9.93 9.08
CA THR A 224 22.75 -9.93 7.60
C THR A 224 21.73 -10.91 7.01
N PHE A 225 21.60 -12.10 7.59
CA PHE A 225 20.64 -13.10 7.13
C PHE A 225 19.19 -12.67 7.36
N CYS A 226 18.91 -11.84 8.38
CA CYS A 226 17.61 -11.22 8.56
C CYS A 226 17.23 -10.24 7.42
N ILE A 227 18.21 -9.64 6.73
CA ILE A 227 17.93 -8.86 5.52
C ILE A 227 17.46 -9.78 4.39
N ASN A 228 18.17 -10.88 4.15
CA ASN A 228 17.77 -11.87 3.14
C ASN A 228 16.43 -12.55 3.45
N SER A 229 16.05 -12.66 4.73
CA SER A 229 14.87 -13.41 5.18
C SER A 229 13.71 -12.52 5.66
N LEU A 230 13.83 -11.91 6.83
CA LEU A 230 12.76 -11.13 7.46
C LEU A 230 12.42 -9.87 6.68
N ALA A 231 13.40 -9.21 6.04
CA ALA A 231 13.17 -8.06 5.16
C ALA A 231 12.61 -8.44 3.77
N HIS A 232 12.30 -9.72 3.54
CA HIS A 232 11.50 -10.19 2.40
C HIS A 232 10.17 -10.83 2.83
N TRP A 233 9.89 -10.88 4.13
CA TRP A 233 8.70 -11.53 4.71
C TRP A 233 7.81 -10.57 5.49
N THR A 234 8.39 -9.59 6.19
CA THR A 234 7.66 -8.71 7.12
C THR A 234 8.07 -7.25 6.96
N GLY A 235 7.09 -6.34 6.99
CA GLY A 235 7.30 -4.90 6.84
C GLY A 235 6.57 -4.29 5.63
N LEU A 236 6.84 -3.01 5.39
CA LEU A 236 6.11 -2.15 4.46
C LEU A 236 6.72 -2.15 3.04
N GLN A 237 5.91 -1.93 2.01
CA GLN A 237 6.39 -1.86 0.61
C GLN A 237 6.10 -0.52 -0.10
N PRO A 238 6.42 0.65 0.50
CA PRO A 238 5.95 1.94 0.00
C PRO A 238 6.59 2.43 -1.31
N TYR A 239 7.54 1.72 -1.91
CA TYR A 239 8.25 2.13 -3.13
C TYR A 239 8.08 1.17 -4.32
N SER A 240 7.91 -0.13 -4.09
CA SER A 240 7.61 -1.13 -5.13
C SER A 240 6.96 -2.37 -4.55
N GLU A 241 5.97 -2.93 -5.25
CA GLU A 241 5.31 -4.21 -4.92
C GLU A 241 5.75 -5.35 -5.88
N GLU A 242 6.67 -5.08 -6.81
CA GLU A 242 7.11 -6.02 -7.86
C GLU A 242 7.99 -7.17 -7.33
N MET A 243 8.45 -7.07 -6.09
CA MET A 243 9.35 -8.02 -5.43
C MET A 243 9.06 -8.05 -3.92
N SER A 244 9.47 -9.10 -3.22
CA SER A 244 9.10 -9.35 -1.81
C SER A 244 9.78 -8.44 -0.79
N ALA A 245 10.77 -7.63 -1.20
CA ALA A 245 11.55 -6.76 -0.32
C ALA A 245 10.68 -5.74 0.43
N ARG A 246 10.89 -5.62 1.74
CA ARG A 246 10.08 -4.88 2.72
C ARG A 246 10.93 -4.01 3.64
N GLY A 247 10.44 -2.83 3.98
CA GLY A 247 11.03 -1.94 4.97
C GLY A 247 10.59 -2.30 6.39
N ASN A 248 11.53 -2.48 7.31
CA ASN A 248 11.30 -2.84 8.70
C ASN A 248 12.28 -2.08 9.62
N TYR A 249 11.74 -1.25 10.51
CA TYR A 249 12.51 -0.39 11.42
C TYR A 249 13.34 -1.19 12.44
N LEU A 250 12.81 -2.29 12.99
CA LEU A 250 13.54 -3.14 13.93
C LEU A 250 14.74 -3.81 13.25
N LEU A 251 14.58 -4.23 11.98
CA LEU A 251 15.71 -4.72 11.20
C LEU A 251 16.73 -3.61 10.94
N ALA A 252 16.30 -2.37 10.65
CA ALA A 252 17.23 -1.26 10.44
C ALA A 252 18.11 -0.98 11.66
N LEU A 253 17.54 -1.05 12.88
CA LEU A 253 18.29 -0.97 14.14
C LEU A 253 19.37 -2.06 14.24
N LEU A 254 19.01 -3.32 14.01
CA LEU A 254 19.90 -4.48 14.15
C LEU A 254 20.96 -4.60 13.02
N THR A 255 20.76 -3.92 11.90
CA THR A 255 21.57 -4.08 10.67
C THR A 255 22.34 -2.82 10.27
N SER A 256 22.48 -1.85 11.20
CA SER A 256 23.17 -0.57 10.93
C SER A 256 22.63 0.20 9.71
N GLY A 257 21.33 0.04 9.44
CA GLY A 257 20.59 0.77 8.41
C GLY A 257 19.94 -0.06 7.31
N GLU A 258 20.28 -1.34 7.15
CA GLU A 258 19.88 -2.10 5.95
C GLU A 258 18.41 -2.54 5.88
N GLY A 259 17.66 -2.35 6.98
CA GLY A 259 16.28 -2.80 7.12
C GLY A 259 15.24 -2.06 6.29
N ASN A 260 15.54 -0.93 5.64
CA ASN A 260 14.61 -0.23 4.74
C ASN A 260 14.57 -0.86 3.32
N HIS A 261 14.59 -2.20 3.28
CA HIS A 261 14.98 -3.00 2.12
C HIS A 261 14.14 -2.75 0.86
N ASN A 262 12.86 -2.37 1.01
CA ASN A 262 12.01 -2.00 -0.12
C ASN A 262 12.49 -0.75 -0.88
N PHE A 263 12.96 0.28 -0.17
CA PHE A 263 13.56 1.46 -0.82
C PHE A 263 14.84 1.09 -1.55
N HIS A 264 15.68 0.31 -0.87
CA HIS A 264 16.96 -0.13 -1.42
C HIS A 264 16.79 -0.96 -2.70
N HIS A 265 15.83 -1.89 -2.75
CA HIS A 265 15.52 -2.64 -3.97
C HIS A 265 14.93 -1.79 -5.08
N ALA A 266 14.08 -0.81 -4.76
CA ALA A 266 13.56 0.13 -5.75
C ALA A 266 14.64 1.10 -6.29
N PHE A 267 15.63 1.45 -5.48
CA PHE A 267 16.65 2.46 -5.77
C PHE A 267 18.08 2.03 -5.37
N PRO A 268 18.62 0.93 -5.93
CA PRO A 268 19.84 0.29 -5.43
C PRO A 268 21.09 1.17 -5.46
N LYS A 269 21.14 2.16 -6.37
CA LYS A 269 22.27 3.10 -6.50
C LYS A 269 22.22 4.27 -5.50
N ASP A 270 21.17 4.45 -4.71
CA ASP A 270 21.16 5.48 -3.66
C ASP A 270 22.12 5.07 -2.53
N PHE A 271 22.95 5.99 -2.04
CA PHE A 271 23.86 5.71 -0.92
C PHE A 271 23.14 5.50 0.42
N ARG A 272 21.85 5.82 0.48
CA ARG A 272 20.96 5.61 1.62
C ARG A 272 20.14 4.34 1.44
N ASN A 273 19.91 3.60 2.51
CA ASN A 273 18.90 2.53 2.48
C ASN A 273 17.47 3.09 2.74
N GLY A 274 17.32 4.34 3.20
CA GLY A 274 16.03 5.04 3.27
C GLY A 274 16.13 6.53 2.92
N PRO A 275 15.13 7.15 2.28
CA PRO A 275 15.24 8.50 1.76
C PRO A 275 15.16 9.56 2.86
N HIS A 276 14.49 9.29 3.98
CA HIS A 276 14.26 10.26 5.04
C HIS A 276 15.54 10.49 5.86
N PRO A 277 15.86 11.74 6.27
CA PRO A 277 17.03 12.00 7.11
C PRO A 277 17.03 11.20 8.42
N ALA A 278 15.85 11.09 9.06
CA ALA A 278 15.63 10.36 10.30
C ALA A 278 15.35 8.85 10.13
N ASP A 279 15.38 8.30 8.90
CA ASP A 279 15.48 6.85 8.75
C ASP A 279 16.76 6.39 9.47
N TRP A 280 16.64 5.45 10.41
CA TRP A 280 17.80 4.94 11.13
C TRP A 280 18.74 4.22 10.15
N ASP A 281 19.83 4.90 9.81
CA ASP A 281 20.84 4.41 8.88
C ASP A 281 22.21 5.02 9.25
N PRO A 282 22.88 4.47 10.28
CA PRO A 282 24.24 4.87 10.66
C PRO A 282 25.24 4.81 9.50
N SER A 283 25.06 3.86 8.58
CA SER A 283 25.91 3.72 7.38
C SER A 283 25.77 4.93 6.44
N LYS A 284 24.54 5.42 6.21
CA LYS A 284 24.27 6.70 5.50
C LYS A 284 24.93 7.87 6.21
N TRP A 285 24.79 7.98 7.53
CA TRP A 285 25.35 9.11 8.28
C TRP A 285 26.88 9.13 8.23
N PHE A 286 27.53 7.97 8.31
CA PHE A 286 28.98 7.85 8.17
C PHE A 286 29.47 8.20 6.76
N ILE A 287 28.85 7.65 5.71
CA ILE A 287 29.16 8.00 4.31
C ILE A 287 28.98 9.50 4.06
N TRP A 288 27.87 10.07 4.54
CA TRP A 288 27.59 11.51 4.40
C TRP A 288 28.59 12.38 5.16
N ALA A 289 28.96 12.02 6.40
CA ALA A 289 29.94 12.77 7.18
C ALA A 289 31.32 12.73 6.51
N LEU A 290 31.77 11.56 6.05
CA LEU A 290 33.01 11.47 5.28
C LEU A 290 32.96 12.29 4.00
N HIS A 291 31.85 12.27 3.27
CA HIS A 291 31.68 13.10 2.06
C HIS A 291 31.68 14.60 2.35
N ARG A 292 31.09 15.02 3.47
CA ARG A 292 30.92 16.43 3.82
C ARG A 292 32.17 17.07 4.42
N PHE A 293 32.94 16.31 5.20
CA PHE A 293 34.01 16.84 6.05
C PHE A 293 35.42 16.30 5.70
N THR A 294 35.54 15.37 4.74
CA THR A 294 36.84 14.77 4.37
C THR A 294 36.95 14.54 2.86
N PRO A 295 38.15 14.37 2.28
CA PRO A 295 38.29 13.93 0.90
C PRO A 295 38.06 12.43 0.70
N PHE A 296 37.76 11.65 1.75
CA PHE A 296 37.72 10.18 1.66
C PHE A 296 36.54 9.63 0.85
N VAL A 297 35.44 10.39 0.74
CA VAL A 297 34.30 10.07 -0.13
C VAL A 297 34.07 11.23 -1.12
N PRO A 298 34.73 11.24 -2.30
CA PRO A 298 34.64 12.36 -3.22
C PRO A 298 33.25 12.59 -3.82
N SER A 299 32.45 11.54 -4.01
CA SER A 299 31.10 11.66 -4.59
C SER A 299 30.11 10.65 -4.01
N ILE A 300 28.85 11.05 -3.84
CA ILE A 300 27.72 10.19 -3.46
C ILE A 300 26.64 10.23 -4.55
N ALA A 301 25.96 9.10 -4.77
CA ALA A 301 24.81 9.00 -5.66
C ALA A 301 23.51 9.02 -4.83
N ARG A 302 22.59 9.91 -5.20
CA ARG A 302 21.28 10.06 -4.55
C ARG A 302 20.18 10.04 -5.61
N THR A 303 19.13 9.27 -5.37
CA THR A 303 17.94 9.23 -6.21
C THR A 303 17.21 10.58 -6.13
N PRO A 304 16.81 11.18 -7.27
CA PRO A 304 16.00 12.39 -7.29
C PRO A 304 14.71 12.24 -6.48
N GLU A 305 14.42 13.22 -5.65
CA GLU A 305 13.24 13.22 -4.78
C GLU A 305 11.91 13.08 -5.57
N SER A 306 11.86 13.60 -6.79
CA SER A 306 10.74 13.41 -7.71
C SER A 306 10.54 11.96 -8.16
N ALA A 307 11.61 11.16 -8.29
CA ALA A 307 11.53 9.73 -8.59
C ALA A 307 11.05 8.93 -7.37
N VAL A 308 11.52 9.27 -6.17
CA VAL A 308 11.05 8.67 -4.91
C VAL A 308 9.55 8.91 -4.71
N ARG A 309 9.08 10.15 -4.93
CA ARG A 309 7.64 10.50 -4.85
C ARG A 309 6.81 9.80 -5.92
N LYS A 310 7.30 9.70 -7.16
CA LYS A 310 6.62 8.94 -8.23
C LYS A 310 6.48 7.45 -7.90
N ALA A 311 7.49 6.82 -7.29
CA ALA A 311 7.41 5.44 -6.85
C ALA A 311 6.36 5.26 -5.73
N ARG A 312 6.38 6.12 -4.69
CA ARG A 312 5.34 6.11 -3.64
C ARG A 312 3.93 6.33 -4.20
N ALA A 313 3.77 7.28 -5.12
CA ALA A 313 2.48 7.55 -5.76
C ALA A 313 1.95 6.34 -6.54
N ARG A 314 2.81 5.58 -7.25
CA ARG A 314 2.39 4.34 -7.93
C ARG A 314 1.88 3.29 -6.95
N VAL A 315 2.58 3.06 -5.84
CA VAL A 315 2.12 2.12 -4.80
C VAL A 315 0.80 2.59 -4.18
N TYR A 316 0.67 3.87 -3.85
CA TYR A 316 -0.60 4.41 -3.35
C TYR A 316 -1.75 4.32 -4.36
N MET A 317 -1.50 4.50 -5.66
CA MET A 317 -2.53 4.29 -6.70
C MET A 317 -2.89 2.81 -6.85
N ALA A 318 -1.93 1.88 -6.73
CA ALA A 318 -2.22 0.45 -6.73
C ALA A 318 -3.03 0.03 -5.50
N GLU A 319 -2.71 0.57 -4.32
CA GLU A 319 -3.48 0.38 -3.08
C GLU A 319 -4.91 0.95 -3.22
N VAL A 320 -5.06 2.19 -3.69
CA VAL A 320 -6.37 2.80 -3.96
C VAL A 320 -7.19 1.94 -4.92
N ASN A 321 -6.60 1.48 -6.04
CA ASN A 321 -7.30 0.63 -6.99
C ASN A 321 -7.67 -0.75 -6.41
N ARG A 322 -6.87 -1.31 -5.50
CA ARG A 322 -7.20 -2.56 -4.79
C ARG A 322 -8.35 -2.35 -3.80
N LEU A 323 -8.33 -1.24 -3.05
CA LEU A 323 -9.39 -0.90 -2.09
C LEU A 323 -10.71 -0.58 -2.81
N THR A 324 -10.71 0.30 -3.81
CA THR A 324 -11.93 0.64 -4.58
C THR A 324 -12.42 -0.52 -5.44
N GLY A 325 -11.51 -1.35 -5.95
CA GLY A 325 -11.84 -2.58 -6.68
C GLY A 325 -12.40 -3.70 -5.81
N ALA A 326 -12.22 -3.63 -4.49
CA ALA A 326 -12.82 -4.55 -3.52
C ALA A 326 -14.20 -4.10 -3.02
N LEU A 327 -14.56 -2.81 -3.16
CA LEU A 327 -15.88 -2.30 -2.79
C LEU A 327 -16.99 -3.00 -3.59
N PRO A 328 -18.20 -3.20 -3.02
CA PRO A 328 -19.38 -3.60 -3.78
C PRO A 328 -19.63 -2.69 -5.00
N PRO A 329 -20.23 -3.17 -6.11
CA PRO A 329 -20.43 -2.37 -7.33
C PRO A 329 -21.16 -1.04 -7.13
N HIS A 330 -21.96 -0.91 -6.05
CA HIS A 330 -22.75 0.28 -5.73
C HIS A 330 -22.00 1.34 -4.91
N GLU A 331 -21.02 0.94 -4.10
CA GLU A 331 -20.14 1.87 -3.38
C GLU A 331 -19.07 2.49 -4.29
N ARG A 332 -18.95 2.00 -5.53
CA ARG A 332 -18.04 2.54 -6.55
C ARG A 332 -18.68 3.75 -7.23
N VAL A 333 -17.97 4.87 -7.23
CA VAL A 333 -18.34 6.03 -8.06
C VAL A 333 -18.27 5.65 -9.55
N LYS A 334 -19.43 5.62 -10.20
CA LYS A 334 -19.54 5.48 -11.66
C LYS A 334 -18.98 6.75 -12.34
N PRO A 335 -18.11 6.63 -13.37
CA PRO A 335 -17.72 7.75 -14.22
C PRO A 335 -18.95 8.48 -14.79
N LYS A 336 -18.89 9.80 -14.96
CA LYS A 336 -20.04 10.57 -15.49
C LYS A 336 -20.43 10.15 -16.90
N GLU A 337 -19.47 9.58 -17.62
CA GLU A 337 -19.53 9.12 -19.00
C GLU A 337 -20.23 7.76 -19.12
N GLU A 338 -20.29 6.97 -18.04
CA GLU A 338 -20.98 5.67 -17.97
C GLU A 338 -22.42 5.78 -17.46
N LEU A 339 -22.83 6.95 -16.93
CA LEU A 339 -24.18 7.18 -16.45
C LEU A 339 -25.17 7.36 -17.63
N PRO A 340 -26.40 6.81 -17.53
CA PRO A 340 -27.44 7.09 -18.51
C PRO A 340 -27.77 8.59 -18.54
N ILE A 341 -28.23 9.09 -19.68
CA ILE A 341 -28.67 10.49 -19.80
C ILE A 341 -30.16 10.54 -19.55
N TRP A 342 -30.62 11.34 -18.59
CA TRP A 342 -32.03 11.63 -18.35
C TRP A 342 -32.34 13.07 -18.75
N SER A 343 -33.38 13.25 -19.56
CA SER A 343 -33.96 14.56 -19.85
C SER A 343 -34.63 15.15 -18.60
N ARG A 344 -34.90 16.47 -18.64
CA ARG A 344 -35.58 17.18 -17.56
C ARG A 344 -36.96 16.59 -17.24
N ALA A 345 -37.70 16.16 -18.26
CA ALA A 345 -39.01 15.53 -18.10
C ALA A 345 -38.91 14.13 -17.48
N GLU A 346 -37.90 13.33 -17.84
CA GLU A 346 -37.67 12.01 -17.25
C GLU A 346 -37.27 12.09 -15.77
N VAL A 347 -36.41 13.05 -15.39
CA VAL A 347 -36.07 13.31 -13.98
C VAL A 347 -37.32 13.63 -13.17
N LEU A 348 -38.21 14.47 -13.70
CA LEU A 348 -39.46 14.83 -13.05
C LEU A 348 -40.41 13.64 -12.91
N LYS A 349 -40.56 12.83 -13.97
CA LYS A 349 -41.39 11.62 -13.93
C LYS A 349 -40.88 10.57 -12.93
N LYS A 350 -39.55 10.44 -12.79
CA LYS A 350 -38.91 9.49 -11.87
C LYS A 350 -38.78 10.01 -10.44
N HIS A 351 -39.05 11.29 -10.19
CA HIS A 351 -39.03 11.83 -8.84
C HIS A 351 -40.26 11.38 -8.05
N GLY A 352 -40.05 10.76 -6.87
CA GLY A 352 -41.13 10.18 -6.07
C GLY A 352 -41.65 8.82 -6.57
N GLU A 353 -41.04 8.24 -7.61
CA GLU A 353 -41.30 6.88 -8.10
C GLU A 353 -40.94 5.84 -7.02
N TRP A 354 -41.77 4.83 -6.81
CA TRP A 354 -41.44 3.67 -5.95
C TRP A 354 -40.50 2.73 -6.69
N VAL A 355 -39.39 2.35 -6.04
CA VAL A 355 -38.42 1.40 -6.60
C VAL A 355 -38.08 0.31 -5.60
N GLN A 356 -37.86 -0.89 -6.15
CA GLN A 356 -37.34 -2.03 -5.41
C GLN A 356 -35.84 -2.15 -5.69
N VAL A 357 -35.03 -2.10 -4.63
CA VAL A 357 -33.56 -2.21 -4.69
C VAL A 357 -33.17 -3.58 -4.13
N GLU A 358 -32.29 -4.29 -4.84
CA GLU A 358 -31.73 -5.55 -4.37
C GLU A 358 -30.57 -5.32 -3.41
N HIS A 359 -30.65 -5.96 -2.25
CA HIS A 359 -29.59 -5.99 -1.25
C HIS A 359 -28.92 -7.36 -1.26
N ALA A 360 -27.59 -7.36 -1.23
CA ALA A 360 -26.81 -8.54 -0.90
C ALA A 360 -26.28 -8.37 0.54
N TYR A 361 -26.69 -9.25 1.44
CA TYR A 361 -26.23 -9.24 2.83
C TYR A 361 -25.19 -10.33 3.08
N GLU A 362 -24.09 -9.96 3.75
CA GLU A 362 -23.20 -10.91 4.42
C GLU A 362 -23.59 -10.97 5.91
N GLU A 363 -24.34 -11.99 6.31
CA GLU A 363 -24.55 -12.25 7.74
C GLU A 363 -23.26 -12.76 8.41
N GLY A 364 -23.02 -12.30 9.64
CA GLY A 364 -21.82 -12.65 10.39
C GLY A 364 -21.77 -14.14 10.74
N HIS A 365 -20.71 -14.82 10.28
CA HIS A 365 -20.35 -16.19 10.68
C HIS A 365 -21.39 -17.29 10.39
N GLY A 366 -21.97 -17.29 9.17
CA GLY A 366 -22.70 -18.44 8.62
C GLY A 366 -22.56 -18.51 7.09
N HIS A 367 -22.53 -19.71 6.51
CA HIS A 367 -22.55 -19.90 5.05
C HIS A 367 -23.99 -19.87 4.51
N ASP A 368 -24.67 -18.72 4.63
CA ASP A 368 -25.93 -18.46 3.94
C ASP A 368 -25.92 -17.02 3.40
N HIS A 369 -26.22 -16.87 2.11
CA HIS A 369 -26.35 -15.57 1.44
C HIS A 369 -27.84 -15.28 1.22
N GLY A 370 -28.41 -14.44 2.08
CA GLY A 370 -29.77 -13.94 1.91
C GLY A 370 -29.82 -12.75 0.93
N HIS A 371 -30.75 -12.82 -0.02
CA HIS A 371 -31.13 -11.65 -0.84
C HIS A 371 -32.30 -10.93 -0.19
N GLY A 372 -32.08 -9.67 0.19
CA GLY A 372 -33.13 -8.78 0.69
C GLY A 372 -33.62 -7.84 -0.40
N HIS A 373 -34.85 -7.35 -0.27
CA HIS A 373 -35.38 -6.29 -1.11
C HIS A 373 -35.81 -5.12 -0.24
N GLU A 374 -35.38 -3.91 -0.58
CA GLU A 374 -35.84 -2.66 0.02
C GLU A 374 -36.75 -1.95 -0.99
N VAL A 375 -37.95 -1.56 -0.54
CA VAL A 375 -38.87 -0.73 -1.32
C VAL A 375 -38.80 0.69 -0.79
N ARG A 376 -38.49 1.66 -1.65
CA ARG A 376 -38.39 3.08 -1.27
C ARG A 376 -38.81 4.02 -2.38
N ARG A 377 -39.24 5.23 -2.02
CA ARG A 377 -39.48 6.32 -2.99
C ARG A 377 -38.15 6.96 -3.39
N ARG A 378 -37.98 7.26 -4.68
CA ARG A 378 -36.86 8.07 -5.16
C ARG A 378 -36.96 9.51 -4.71
N VAL A 379 -35.94 10.02 -4.02
CA VAL A 379 -35.76 11.46 -3.83
C VAL A 379 -34.55 11.90 -4.63
N LEU A 380 -34.77 12.80 -5.59
CA LEU A 380 -33.77 13.16 -6.59
C LEU A 380 -33.24 14.57 -6.33
N LEU A 381 -31.92 14.70 -6.33
CA LEU A 381 -31.17 15.97 -6.33
C LEU A 381 -30.49 16.17 -7.67
N ILE A 382 -30.29 17.43 -8.07
CA ILE A 382 -29.36 17.79 -9.15
C ILE A 382 -28.05 18.29 -8.53
N LEU A 383 -26.96 17.54 -8.76
CA LEU A 383 -25.62 17.83 -8.22
C LEU A 383 -24.55 17.67 -9.31
N ASP A 384 -23.84 18.74 -9.62
CA ASP A 384 -22.69 18.77 -10.54
C ASP A 384 -23.06 18.19 -11.94
N GLY A 385 -24.22 18.60 -12.47
CA GLY A 385 -24.75 18.12 -13.75
C GLY A 385 -25.25 16.67 -13.76
N CYS A 386 -25.30 16.01 -12.59
CA CYS A 386 -25.81 14.66 -12.43
C CYS A 386 -27.09 14.64 -11.59
N VAL A 387 -27.93 13.65 -11.85
CA VAL A 387 -29.09 13.28 -11.03
C VAL A 387 -28.58 12.34 -9.93
N VAL A 388 -28.97 12.59 -8.68
CA VAL A 388 -28.51 11.83 -7.51
C VAL A 388 -29.74 11.37 -6.71
N ASP A 389 -29.85 10.06 -6.45
CA ASP A 389 -30.95 9.47 -5.69
C ASP A 389 -30.55 9.32 -4.22
N VAL A 390 -31.12 10.17 -3.37
CA VAL A 390 -30.87 10.21 -1.93
C VAL A 390 -31.97 9.55 -1.12
N GLY A 391 -32.93 8.85 -1.73
CA GLY A 391 -34.10 8.29 -1.02
C GLY A 391 -33.72 7.38 0.14
N GLY A 392 -32.77 6.46 -0.07
CA GLY A 392 -32.22 5.56 0.95
C GLY A 392 -31.11 6.17 1.82
N TYR A 393 -30.91 7.50 1.74
CA TYR A 393 -29.95 8.25 2.54
C TYR A 393 -30.63 9.46 3.23
N LEU A 394 -31.97 9.52 3.22
CA LEU A 394 -32.73 10.58 3.88
C LEU A 394 -32.49 10.59 5.39
N ASP A 395 -32.74 9.46 6.05
CA ASP A 395 -32.63 9.30 7.51
C ASP A 395 -31.20 9.44 8.03
N ASP A 396 -30.23 8.95 7.27
CA ASP A 396 -28.81 8.96 7.64
C ASP A 396 -28.12 10.32 7.36
N HIS A 397 -28.80 11.26 6.72
CA HIS A 397 -28.19 12.54 6.38
C HIS A 397 -27.95 13.39 7.64
N PRO A 398 -26.69 13.76 7.98
CA PRO A 398 -26.37 14.41 9.24
C PRO A 398 -26.92 15.85 9.37
N GLY A 399 -27.40 16.44 8.28
CA GLY A 399 -28.13 17.71 8.28
C GLY A 399 -29.66 17.57 8.37
N GLY A 400 -30.18 16.35 8.59
CA GLY A 400 -31.59 16.01 8.59
C GLY A 400 -32.21 15.85 7.19
N GLN A 401 -33.36 15.17 7.14
CA GLN A 401 -34.14 14.96 5.92
C GLN A 401 -34.57 16.28 5.27
N ASP A 402 -35.02 17.26 6.06
CA ASP A 402 -35.52 18.56 5.59
C ASP A 402 -34.51 19.31 4.71
N LEU A 403 -33.21 19.14 4.96
CA LEU A 403 -32.16 19.78 4.16
C LEU A 403 -32.04 19.15 2.76
N LEU A 404 -32.23 17.84 2.65
CA LEU A 404 -32.31 17.14 1.36
C LEU A 404 -33.61 17.50 0.64
N LEU A 405 -34.75 17.44 1.32
CA LEU A 405 -36.07 17.71 0.74
C LEU A 405 -36.21 19.18 0.25
N SER A 406 -35.68 20.15 0.98
CA SER A 406 -35.64 21.57 0.56
C SER A 406 -34.74 21.85 -0.64
N HIS A 407 -33.95 20.86 -1.09
CA HIS A 407 -33.07 20.93 -2.26
C HIS A 407 -33.39 19.88 -3.32
N ALA A 408 -34.39 19.02 -3.07
CA ALA A 408 -34.92 18.08 -4.02
C ALA A 408 -35.55 18.77 -5.24
N VAL A 409 -35.72 17.99 -6.30
CA VAL A 409 -36.68 18.31 -7.36
C VAL A 409 -38.08 18.47 -6.74
N TYR A 410 -38.89 19.39 -7.25
CA TYR A 410 -40.20 19.73 -6.66
C TYR A 410 -41.30 19.83 -7.74
N PRO A 411 -42.55 19.43 -7.46
CA PRO A 411 -43.04 18.84 -6.21
C PRO A 411 -42.73 17.34 -6.04
N LEU A 412 -42.57 16.91 -4.78
CA LEU A 412 -42.74 15.52 -4.40
C LEU A 412 -44.23 15.18 -4.48
N PRO A 413 -44.67 14.13 -5.20
CA PRO A 413 -46.07 13.77 -5.27
C PRO A 413 -46.62 13.43 -3.88
N ALA A 414 -47.76 14.04 -3.53
CA ALA A 414 -48.48 13.76 -2.30
C ALA A 414 -48.85 12.27 -2.22
N ILE A 415 -48.88 11.73 -1.00
CA ILE A 415 -49.35 10.36 -0.75
C ILE A 415 -50.86 10.45 -0.68
N ASP A 416 -51.56 9.93 -1.68
CA ASP A 416 -53.00 9.65 -1.59
C ASP A 416 -53.21 8.36 -0.78
N ASP A 417 -54.30 8.23 -0.03
CA ASP A 417 -54.58 7.05 0.82
C ASP A 417 -54.74 5.73 0.02
N THR A 418 -54.74 5.80 -1.32
CA THR A 418 -54.71 4.65 -2.24
C THR A 418 -53.31 4.23 -2.68
N ASP A 419 -52.28 5.07 -2.50
CA ASP A 419 -50.89 4.80 -2.86
C ASP A 419 -50.12 4.09 -1.71
N SER A 420 -50.74 3.05 -1.16
CA SER A 420 -50.01 2.07 -0.32
C SER A 420 -48.88 1.41 -1.13
N GLU A 421 -47.80 0.98 -0.46
CA GLU A 421 -46.66 0.28 -1.10
C GLU A 421 -47.14 -0.69 -2.20
N PRO A 422 -46.78 -0.44 -3.49
CA PRO A 422 -47.30 -1.23 -4.58
C PRO A 422 -46.73 -2.65 -4.54
N SER A 423 -47.58 -3.65 -4.77
CA SER A 423 -47.23 -5.08 -4.62
C SER A 423 -46.15 -5.58 -5.59
N SER A 424 -45.73 -4.78 -6.57
CA SER A 424 -44.61 -5.06 -7.48
C SER A 424 -44.10 -3.75 -8.10
N PRO A 425 -43.11 -3.06 -7.49
CA PRO A 425 -42.40 -1.94 -8.11
C PRO A 425 -41.47 -2.43 -9.24
N ASP A 426 -40.98 -1.51 -10.08
CA ASP A 426 -39.88 -1.82 -11.00
C ASP A 426 -38.60 -2.14 -10.19
N ILE A 427 -37.95 -3.27 -10.52
CA ILE A 427 -36.65 -3.65 -9.97
C ILE A 427 -35.57 -2.79 -10.63
N ASP A 428 -34.96 -1.88 -9.87
CA ASP A 428 -33.83 -1.09 -10.35
C ASP A 428 -32.52 -1.85 -10.10
N SER A 429 -32.15 -2.71 -11.06
CA SER A 429 -30.85 -3.41 -11.08
C SER A 429 -29.64 -2.47 -11.24
N GLY A 430 -29.86 -1.15 -11.34
CA GLY A 430 -28.81 -0.14 -11.44
C GLY A 430 -28.13 0.23 -10.11
N TYR A 431 -28.74 -0.10 -8.96
CA TYR A 431 -28.18 0.13 -7.62
C TYR A 431 -28.27 -1.13 -6.79
N ALA A 432 -27.25 -1.34 -5.98
CA ALA A 432 -27.37 -2.14 -4.77
C ALA A 432 -27.18 -1.21 -3.56
N SER A 433 -27.61 -1.69 -2.40
CA SER A 433 -27.46 -1.07 -1.08
C SER A 433 -27.53 -2.18 -0.02
N SER A 434 -27.67 -1.85 1.26
CA SER A 434 -26.54 -1.51 2.13
C SER A 434 -26.93 -1.66 3.60
N THR A 435 -26.63 -2.81 4.22
CA THR A 435 -26.92 -3.00 5.66
C THR A 435 -25.94 -2.26 6.56
N PHE A 436 -26.49 -1.46 7.46
CA PHE A 436 -25.89 -1.19 8.76
C PHE A 436 -26.40 -2.21 9.79
N SER A 437 -25.49 -2.80 10.57
CA SER A 437 -25.83 -3.58 11.76
C SER A 437 -25.69 -2.70 13.01
N ALA A 438 -26.81 -2.43 13.68
CA ALA A 438 -26.84 -1.95 15.04
C ALA A 438 -27.91 -2.74 15.83
N SER A 439 -27.49 -3.36 16.93
CA SER A 439 -28.31 -4.27 17.76
C SER A 439 -29.57 -3.59 18.32
N PRO A 440 -30.66 -4.35 18.57
CA PRO A 440 -31.98 -3.77 18.82
C PRO A 440 -32.13 -3.13 20.20
N SER A 441 -32.88 -2.02 20.23
CA SER A 441 -33.47 -1.39 21.43
C SER A 441 -34.97 -1.23 21.17
N PRO A 442 -35.87 -1.39 22.18
CA PRO A 442 -37.17 -1.98 21.94
C PRO A 442 -38.22 -1.02 21.34
N SER A 443 -39.01 -1.60 20.44
CA SER A 443 -40.37 -1.22 20.02
C SER A 443 -40.92 0.12 20.51
N ARG A 444 -41.08 1.08 19.59
CA ARG A 444 -42.06 2.16 19.70
C ARG A 444 -43.00 2.13 18.49
N PRO A 445 -44.29 2.49 18.67
CA PRO A 445 -45.31 2.29 17.63
C PRO A 445 -45.16 3.28 16.47
N SER A 446 -45.66 2.85 15.32
CA SER A 446 -45.81 3.63 14.09
C SER A 446 -46.50 4.98 14.33
N LEU A 447 -45.77 6.07 14.05
CA LEU A 447 -46.29 7.44 14.10
C LEU A 447 -46.90 7.79 12.74
N VAL A 448 -48.23 7.66 12.64
CA VAL A 448 -49.01 8.23 11.54
C VAL A 448 -48.96 9.75 11.66
N LEU A 449 -48.50 10.43 10.61
CA LEU A 449 -48.49 11.90 10.54
C LEU A 449 -49.94 12.41 10.38
N PRO A 450 -50.39 13.40 11.17
CA PRO A 450 -51.72 13.98 11.01
C PRO A 450 -51.76 15.02 9.86
N PRO A 451 -52.93 15.23 9.23
CA PRO A 451 -53.09 16.25 8.21
C PRO A 451 -53.08 17.67 8.81
N ILE A 452 -52.57 18.64 8.05
CA ILE A 452 -52.55 20.05 8.44
C ILE A 452 -53.96 20.64 8.30
N THR A 453 -54.53 21.12 9.40
CA THR A 453 -55.73 21.98 9.39
C THR A 453 -55.49 23.23 10.25
N ASP A 454 -55.51 24.41 9.63
CA ASP A 454 -55.47 25.68 10.32
C ASP A 454 -56.78 25.97 11.07
N THR A 455 -56.71 26.26 12.36
CA THR A 455 -57.76 26.99 13.10
C THR A 455 -57.14 28.03 14.03
N VAL A 456 -57.59 29.27 13.90
CA VAL A 456 -57.14 30.47 14.63
C VAL A 456 -58.11 30.80 15.77
N THR A 457 -57.59 31.21 16.93
CA THR A 457 -58.27 32.19 17.83
C THR A 457 -57.29 32.94 18.75
N HIS A 458 -57.25 34.28 18.60
CA HIS A 458 -57.14 35.35 19.64
C HIS A 458 -55.97 35.33 20.68
N GLU A 459 -55.39 36.44 21.17
CA GLU A 459 -55.60 37.92 21.12
C GLU A 459 -54.23 38.61 20.93
N ASP A 460 -53.99 39.91 20.64
CA ASP A 460 -54.73 41.13 20.22
C ASP A 460 -53.73 42.04 19.43
N GLY A 461 -54.14 43.22 18.93
CA GLY A 461 -53.26 44.39 18.89
C GLY A 461 -53.38 45.31 17.66
N THR A 462 -54.12 46.41 17.81
CA THR A 462 -53.99 47.69 17.06
C THR A 462 -54.19 47.70 15.52
N ALA A 463 -55.45 47.91 15.13
CA ALA A 463 -55.95 48.86 14.13
C ALA A 463 -55.03 49.44 13.02
N SER A 464 -55.43 49.31 11.75
CA SER A 464 -56.04 50.45 11.01
C SER A 464 -56.61 50.09 9.62
N ASN A 465 -57.84 50.57 9.39
CA ASN A 465 -58.42 51.12 8.15
C ASN A 465 -58.34 50.42 6.76
N LEU A 466 -59.56 50.25 6.23
CA LEU A 466 -60.07 50.59 4.88
C LEU A 466 -60.33 49.50 3.80
N GLU A 467 -61.61 49.43 3.46
CA GLU A 467 -62.23 49.22 2.13
C GLU A 467 -62.26 47.85 1.39
N LYS A 468 -63.51 47.36 1.28
CA LYS A 468 -64.23 46.97 0.04
C LYS A 468 -63.89 45.67 -0.72
N ASP A 469 -64.82 44.74 -0.52
CA ASP A 469 -65.76 44.21 -1.53
C ASP A 469 -65.39 42.97 -2.39
N LYS A 470 -66.31 41.98 -2.30
CA LYS A 470 -66.64 40.88 -3.23
C LYS A 470 -65.53 40.06 -3.92
N ARG A 471 -65.33 38.85 -3.38
CA ARG A 471 -64.78 37.67 -4.10
C ARG A 471 -65.54 37.41 -5.41
N SER A 472 -64.82 37.33 -6.53
CA SER A 472 -65.23 36.57 -7.71
C SER A 472 -64.46 35.24 -7.76
N LYS A 473 -65.14 34.15 -8.14
CA LYS A 473 -64.51 32.82 -8.28
C LYS A 473 -63.63 32.79 -9.54
N LYS A 474 -62.33 32.54 -9.38
CA LYS A 474 -61.45 32.16 -10.50
C LYS A 474 -60.73 30.85 -10.15
N ARG A 475 -61.03 29.79 -10.92
CA ARG A 475 -60.24 28.54 -10.92
C ARG A 475 -58.76 28.92 -11.15
N ARG A 476 -57.85 28.48 -10.28
CA ARG A 476 -56.41 28.50 -10.56
C ARG A 476 -56.06 27.21 -11.32
N ASN A 477 -55.23 27.35 -12.36
CA ASN A 477 -54.56 26.19 -12.97
C ASN A 477 -53.64 25.55 -11.94
N VAL A 478 -53.57 24.22 -11.97
CA VAL A 478 -52.61 23.41 -11.19
C VAL A 478 -51.49 23.03 -12.15
N ASP A 479 -50.75 24.03 -12.62
CA ASP A 479 -49.77 23.85 -13.72
C ASP A 479 -48.62 24.88 -13.65
N SER A 480 -48.34 25.40 -12.44
CA SER A 480 -47.27 26.36 -12.18
C SER A 480 -46.47 25.95 -10.94
N ASP A 481 -45.14 25.90 -11.12
CA ASP A 481 -44.06 25.77 -10.13
C ASP A 481 -43.38 24.39 -10.00
N ILE A 482 -43.17 23.72 -11.13
CA ILE A 482 -42.20 22.62 -11.24
C ILE A 482 -40.81 23.19 -11.57
N VAL A 483 -39.89 23.17 -10.59
CA VAL A 483 -38.56 23.79 -10.72
C VAL A 483 -37.44 22.79 -10.41
N LEU A 484 -36.63 22.47 -11.43
CA LEU A 484 -35.36 21.77 -11.26
C LEU A 484 -34.32 22.71 -10.62
N LYS A 485 -34.18 22.61 -9.30
CA LYS A 485 -33.20 23.36 -8.50
C LYS A 485 -31.83 22.67 -8.54
N ASP A 486 -30.80 23.41 -8.95
CA ASP A 486 -29.41 22.94 -8.81
C ASP A 486 -28.98 23.05 -7.33
N ALA A 487 -28.75 21.91 -6.70
CA ALA A 487 -28.36 21.80 -5.31
C ALA A 487 -26.83 21.85 -5.11
N THR A 488 -26.03 21.90 -6.19
CA THR A 488 -24.56 21.82 -6.16
C THR A 488 -23.93 22.78 -5.16
N LYS A 489 -24.40 24.02 -5.08
CA LYS A 489 -23.85 25.02 -4.16
C LYS A 489 -24.14 24.71 -2.69
N ALA A 490 -25.24 24.04 -2.38
CA ALA A 490 -25.64 23.69 -1.01
C ALA A 490 -24.83 22.51 -0.44
N PHE A 491 -24.48 21.53 -1.29
CA PHE A 491 -23.77 20.31 -0.89
C PHE A 491 -22.26 20.34 -1.20
N PHE A 492 -21.81 21.10 -2.20
CA PHE A 492 -20.40 21.12 -2.62
C PHE A 492 -19.69 22.49 -2.46
N GLY A 493 -20.37 23.55 -1.99
CA GLY A 493 -19.79 24.90 -1.86
C GLY A 493 -20.25 25.72 -0.65
N GLY A 494 -19.74 26.95 -0.56
CA GLY A 494 -20.15 27.93 0.47
C GLY A 494 -19.70 27.56 1.90
N MET A 495 -20.55 27.89 2.88
CA MET A 495 -20.30 27.60 4.30
C MET A 495 -20.36 26.09 4.62
N ASN A 496 -21.01 25.30 3.77
CA ASN A 496 -21.09 23.83 3.88
C ASN A 496 -20.01 23.18 3.02
N ASN A 497 -18.73 23.48 3.27
CA ASN A 497 -17.65 22.84 2.51
C ASN A 497 -17.38 21.42 3.04
N HIS A 498 -18.22 20.47 2.62
CA HIS A 498 -18.11 19.05 2.97
C HIS A 498 -16.72 18.47 2.61
N SER A 499 -16.30 17.44 3.35
CA SER A 499 -15.03 16.75 3.09
C SER A 499 -15.02 16.06 1.71
N GLY A 500 -13.84 15.80 1.15
CA GLY A 500 -13.72 15.07 -0.12
C GLY A 500 -14.46 13.73 -0.10
N ALA A 501 -14.40 12.99 1.02
CA ALA A 501 -15.11 11.73 1.20
C ALA A 501 -16.64 11.89 1.20
N ALA A 502 -17.18 12.93 1.87
CA ALA A 502 -18.62 13.21 1.84
C ALA A 502 -19.09 13.65 0.44
N LYS A 503 -18.25 14.36 -0.32
CA LYS A 503 -18.55 14.67 -1.74
C LYS A 503 -18.51 13.40 -2.59
N GLU A 504 -17.60 12.46 -2.32
CA GLU A 504 -17.50 11.18 -3.02
C GLU A 504 -18.70 10.27 -2.74
N TRP A 505 -19.19 10.22 -1.50
CA TRP A 505 -20.42 9.49 -1.15
C TRP A 505 -21.63 9.94 -1.97
N MET A 506 -21.85 11.26 -2.08
CA MET A 506 -22.90 11.84 -2.93
C MET A 506 -22.69 11.56 -4.43
N ARG A 507 -21.50 11.10 -4.85
CA ARG A 507 -21.23 10.65 -6.23
C ARG A 507 -21.54 9.17 -6.44
N CYS A 508 -21.45 8.33 -5.42
CA CYS A 508 -21.90 6.93 -5.49
C CYS A 508 -23.42 6.86 -5.73
N LEU A 509 -24.17 7.78 -5.12
CA LEU A 509 -25.62 7.94 -5.28
C LEU A 509 -26.07 8.52 -6.65
N ARG A 510 -25.15 8.72 -7.61
CA ARG A 510 -25.49 9.24 -8.96
C ARG A 510 -26.23 8.20 -9.77
N VAL A 511 -27.36 8.62 -10.36
CA VAL A 511 -28.22 7.76 -11.16
C VAL A 511 -28.23 8.06 -12.66
N ALA A 512 -27.98 9.31 -13.04
CA ALA A 512 -27.93 9.74 -14.43
C ALA A 512 -27.08 11.02 -14.60
N ARG A 513 -26.67 11.30 -15.82
CA ARG A 513 -26.27 12.66 -16.25
C ARG A 513 -27.52 13.41 -16.69
N LEU A 514 -27.65 14.67 -16.30
CA LEU A 514 -28.75 15.52 -16.78
C LEU A 514 -28.48 15.88 -18.24
N GLY A 515 -29.48 15.69 -19.12
CA GLY A 515 -29.40 16.08 -20.52
C GLY A 515 -29.29 17.59 -20.71
N ASP A 516 -28.48 18.01 -21.68
CA ASP A 516 -28.33 19.40 -22.08
C ASP A 516 -29.60 19.93 -22.77
N ARG A 517 -29.79 21.25 -22.72
CA ARG A 517 -31.13 21.87 -22.66
C ARG A 517 -31.93 21.93 -23.97
N GLU A 518 -31.49 21.30 -25.06
CA GLU A 518 -32.05 21.50 -26.41
C GLU A 518 -32.22 20.23 -27.28
N GLU A 519 -31.83 19.03 -26.84
CA GLU A 519 -31.73 17.87 -27.78
C GLU A 519 -32.94 16.90 -27.80
N ASN A 520 -33.98 17.07 -26.96
CA ASN A 520 -35.04 16.05 -26.79
C ASN A 520 -36.51 16.54 -26.85
N ASP A 521 -36.81 17.83 -27.00
CA ASP A 521 -38.20 18.30 -27.10
C ASP A 521 -38.84 18.01 -28.48
N ASP A 522 -38.06 17.61 -29.49
CA ASP A 522 -38.49 17.54 -30.90
C ASP A 522 -38.69 16.11 -31.46
N LYS A 523 -38.88 15.11 -30.58
CA LYS A 523 -39.07 13.68 -30.97
C LYS A 523 -40.31 12.97 -30.41
N SER A 524 -41.24 13.70 -29.80
CA SER A 524 -42.53 13.15 -29.33
C SER A 524 -43.75 13.62 -30.14
N VAL A 525 -43.57 14.39 -31.22
CA VAL A 525 -44.67 14.88 -32.09
C VAL A 525 -44.40 14.56 -33.57
N SER A 526 -44.18 13.28 -33.92
CA SER A 526 -44.53 12.70 -35.24
C SER A 526 -44.17 11.20 -35.37
N ALA A 527 -45.10 10.33 -34.98
CA ALA A 527 -45.32 8.98 -35.56
C ALA A 527 -46.67 8.44 -35.08
#